data_AF-A0A963ICN9-F1
#
_entry.id   AF-A0A963ICN9-F1
#
_cell.length_a   1.000
_cell.length_b   1.000
_cell.length_c   1.000
_cell.angle_alpha   90.00
_cell.angle_beta   90.00
_cell.angle_gamma   90.00
#
_symmetry.space_group_name_H-M   'P 1'
#
loop_
_entity.id
_entity.type
_entity.pdbx_description
1 polymer ?
#
loop_
_entity_poly.entity_id
_entity_poly.type
_entity_poly.pdbx_seq_one_letter_code
_entity_poly.pdbx_strand_id
1 'polypeptide(L)'
;ADPRSLQARADARVFVIGDALGLASPLFGHYPKTAHMAVHHGRIAAAGIAARIHDAAFEPPFPESVCWVTDSFTPHEMIRIDTHYRQRGDGALAQQVEQARENNPRGEERAWASGLFGEVFGS
;
A
#
# COMPACT_ATOMS: atom_id res chain seq x y z
N ALA A 1 4.69 14.15 -3.10
CA ALA A 1 5.61 13.31 -3.90
C ALA A 1 4.89 12.81 -5.14
N ASP A 2 5.62 12.34 -6.14
CA ASP A 2 5.04 11.53 -7.22
C ASP A 2 4.48 10.22 -6.64
N PRO A 3 3.25 9.81 -6.97
CA PRO A 3 2.58 8.71 -6.29
C PRO A 3 3.05 7.31 -6.72
N ARG A 4 3.78 7.18 -7.85
CA ARG A 4 4.35 5.90 -8.27
C ARG A 4 5.76 5.72 -7.73
N SER A 5 6.62 6.72 -7.97
CA SER A 5 8.04 6.69 -7.57
C SER A 5 8.29 7.10 -6.12
N LEU A 6 7.31 7.73 -5.47
CA LEU A 6 7.39 8.22 -4.09
C LEU A 6 8.39 9.37 -3.89
N GLN A 7 9.01 9.85 -4.96
CA GLN A 7 9.99 10.93 -4.91
C GLN A 7 9.32 12.29 -4.65
N ALA A 8 9.92 13.09 -3.77
CA ALA A 8 9.49 14.45 -3.53
C ALA A 8 9.72 15.31 -4.79
N ARG A 9 8.74 16.15 -5.13
CA ARG A 9 8.84 17.02 -6.31
C ARG A 9 9.94 18.08 -6.19
N ALA A 10 10.26 18.49 -4.96
CA ALA A 10 11.23 19.53 -4.66
C ALA A 10 12.67 18.99 -4.53
N ASP A 11 12.85 17.70 -4.25
CA ASP A 11 14.17 17.07 -4.11
C ASP A 11 14.08 15.58 -4.46
N ALA A 12 14.69 15.19 -5.58
CA ALA A 12 14.68 13.80 -6.07
C ALA A 12 15.45 12.81 -5.19
N ARG A 13 16.17 13.28 -4.17
CA ARG A 13 16.84 12.44 -3.15
C ARG A 13 15.92 12.08 -1.99
N VAL A 14 14.79 12.76 -1.87
CA VAL A 14 13.83 12.58 -0.77
C VAL A 14 12.67 11.73 -1.26
N PHE A 15 12.33 10.70 -0.48
CA PHE A 15 11.17 9.84 -0.71
C PHE A 15 10.14 10.06 0.40
N VAL A 16 8.86 10.09 0.04
CA VAL A 16 7.75 10.25 0.99
C VAL A 16 6.89 8.99 0.93
N ILE A 17 6.74 8.31 2.07
CA ILE A 17 6.06 7.01 2.18
C ILE A 17 4.91 7.08 3.18
N GLY A 18 4.08 6.02 3.17
CA GLY A 18 2.99 5.85 4.13
C GLY A 18 2.01 7.03 4.16
N ASP A 19 1.54 7.36 5.36
CA ASP A 19 0.47 8.33 5.59
C ASP A 19 0.83 9.76 5.18
N ALA A 20 2.13 10.09 5.11
CA ALA A 20 2.62 11.39 4.70
C ALA A 20 2.51 11.63 3.18
N LEU A 21 2.24 10.59 2.39
CA LEU A 21 2.05 10.72 0.96
C LEU A 21 0.77 11.50 0.65
N GLY A 22 0.90 12.50 -0.22
CA GLY A 22 -0.18 13.40 -0.63
C GLY A 22 -1.20 12.76 -1.58
N LEU A 23 -1.82 13.58 -2.42
CA LEU A 23 -2.77 13.11 -3.43
C LEU A 23 -2.08 12.15 -4.41
N ALA A 24 -2.69 10.99 -4.63
CA ALA A 24 -2.22 9.95 -5.53
C ALA A 24 -2.88 10.00 -6.91
N SER A 25 -4.16 10.33 -6.96
CA SER A 25 -4.90 10.43 -8.23
C SER A 25 -6.06 11.40 -8.11
N PRO A 26 -6.39 12.15 -9.17
CA PRO A 26 -7.65 12.89 -9.22
C PRO A 26 -8.90 11.97 -9.18
N LEU A 27 -8.75 10.66 -9.48
CA LEU A 27 -9.89 9.73 -9.54
C LEU A 27 -10.33 9.20 -8.16
N PHE A 28 -9.40 9.08 -7.22
CA PHE A 28 -9.69 8.51 -5.89
C PHE A 28 -9.05 9.29 -4.74
N GLY A 29 -8.33 10.37 -5.02
CA GLY A 29 -7.65 11.17 -4.00
C GLY A 29 -6.39 10.48 -3.48
N HIS A 30 -6.44 9.98 -2.26
CA HIS A 30 -5.29 9.41 -1.54
C HIS A 30 -5.28 7.88 -1.59
N TYR A 31 -4.09 7.30 -1.51
CA TYR A 31 -3.98 5.91 -1.10
C TYR A 31 -4.58 5.70 0.32
N PRO A 32 -5.12 4.51 0.61
CA PRO A 32 -5.53 4.16 1.96
C PRO A 32 -4.32 4.23 2.90
N LYS A 33 -4.51 4.90 4.05
CA LYS A 33 -3.47 5.15 5.05
C LYS A 33 -3.39 3.97 6.01
N THR A 34 -2.90 2.84 5.49
CA THR A 34 -2.79 1.57 6.22
C THR A 34 -1.33 1.19 6.40
N ALA A 35 -1.05 0.39 7.43
CA ALA A 35 0.28 -0.17 7.64
C ALA A 35 0.74 -0.98 6.41
N HIS A 36 -0.14 -1.76 5.78
CA HIS A 36 0.21 -2.57 4.60
C HIS A 36 0.65 -1.70 3.41
N MET A 37 -0.07 -0.60 3.15
CA MET A 37 0.31 0.38 2.15
C MET A 37 1.66 1.04 2.49
N ALA A 38 1.88 1.41 3.75
CA ALA A 38 3.15 2.00 4.18
C ALA A 38 4.35 1.06 4.00
N VAL A 39 4.18 -0.24 4.25
CA VAL A 39 5.20 -1.27 4.00
C VAL A 39 5.52 -1.38 2.51
N HIS A 40 4.50 -1.44 1.65
CA HIS A 40 4.70 -1.45 0.20
C HIS A 40 5.41 -0.17 -0.28
N HIS A 41 5.03 1.00 0.22
CA HIS A 41 5.73 2.24 -0.07
C HIS A 41 7.20 2.20 0.40
N GLY A 42 7.47 1.63 1.57
CA GLY A 42 8.83 1.43 2.07
C GLY A 42 9.68 0.57 1.13
N ARG A 43 9.14 -0.56 0.66
CA ARG A 43 9.80 -1.42 -0.34
C ARG A 43 10.11 -0.68 -1.64
N ILE A 44 9.14 0.05 -2.17
CA ILE A 44 9.29 0.81 -3.42
C ILE A 44 10.38 1.88 -3.26
N ALA A 45 10.34 2.65 -2.17
CA ALA A 45 11.33 3.68 -1.89
C ALA A 45 12.74 3.07 -1.74
N ALA A 46 12.88 2.00 -0.96
CA ALA A 46 14.15 1.30 -0.78
C ALA A 46 14.72 0.77 -2.11
N ALA A 47 13.90 0.12 -2.94
CA ALA A 47 14.30 -0.37 -4.26
C ALA A 47 14.70 0.78 -5.21
N GLY A 48 13.96 1.89 -5.19
CA GLY A 48 14.29 3.08 -5.96
C GLY A 48 15.60 3.73 -5.52
N ILE A 49 15.89 3.77 -4.22
CA ILE A 49 17.16 4.24 -3.67
C ILE A 49 18.31 3.33 -4.13
N ALA A 50 18.15 2.01 -4.00
CA ALA A 50 19.16 1.05 -4.42
C ALA A 50 19.45 1.14 -5.93
N ALA A 51 18.43 1.18 -6.77
CA ALA A 51 18.59 1.34 -8.21
C ALA A 51 19.35 2.62 -8.56
N ARG A 52 19.06 3.73 -7.88
CA ARG A 52 19.77 5.00 -8.08
C ARG A 52 21.25 4.92 -7.68
N ILE A 53 21.58 4.24 -6.59
CA ILE A 53 22.98 4.02 -6.17
C ILE A 53 23.76 3.25 -7.25
N HIS A 54 23.08 2.35 -7.97
CA HIS A 54 23.67 1.52 -9.02
C HIS A 54 23.51 2.08 -10.44
N ASP A 55 23.01 3.32 -10.59
CA ASP A 55 22.69 3.93 -11.88
C ASP A 55 21.81 3.03 -12.78
N ALA A 56 20.90 2.29 -12.16
CA ALA A 56 19.98 1.36 -12.82
C ALA A 56 18.59 1.97 -12.97
N ALA A 57 17.92 1.61 -14.07
CA ALA A 57 16.51 1.93 -14.25
C ALA A 57 15.64 1.15 -13.25
N PHE A 58 14.62 1.80 -12.70
CA PHE A 58 13.65 1.18 -11.80
C PHE A 58 12.25 1.65 -12.18
N GLU A 59 11.39 0.70 -12.53
CA GLU A 59 9.97 0.94 -12.73
C GLU A 59 9.22 0.54 -11.44
N PRO A 60 8.65 1.50 -10.69
CA PRO A 60 7.97 1.20 -9.45
C PRO A 60 6.73 0.32 -9.70
N PRO A 61 6.60 -0.83 -9.01
CA PRO A 61 5.36 -1.60 -9.05
C PRO A 61 4.22 -0.81 -8.40
N PHE A 62 2.97 -1.16 -8.73
CA PHE A 62 1.84 -0.61 -7.99
C PHE A 62 1.85 -1.17 -6.56
N PRO A 63 1.66 -0.32 -5.53
CA PRO A 63 1.45 -0.82 -4.18
C PRO A 63 0.09 -1.51 -4.10
N GLU A 64 -0.13 -2.30 -3.06
CA GLU A 64 -1.42 -2.91 -2.77
C GLU A 64 -1.78 -2.63 -1.31
N SER A 65 -3.07 -2.70 -0.98
CA SER A 65 -3.52 -2.61 0.41
C SER A 65 -4.53 -3.70 0.70
N VAL A 66 -4.39 -4.28 1.88
CA VAL A 66 -5.36 -5.19 2.48
C VAL A 66 -5.64 -4.60 3.86
N CYS A 67 -6.92 -4.43 4.18
CA CYS A 67 -7.36 -3.96 5.47
C CYS A 67 -8.42 -4.90 6.02
N TRP A 68 -8.18 -5.43 7.21
CA TRP A 68 -9.14 -6.24 7.95
C TRP A 68 -9.84 -5.34 8.97
N VAL A 69 -11.18 -5.33 8.91
CA VAL A 69 -12.04 -4.55 9.81
C VAL A 69 -12.91 -5.52 10.57
N THR A 70 -12.94 -5.42 11.90
CA THR A 70 -13.94 -6.14 12.70
C THR A 70 -15.28 -5.42 12.58
N ASP A 71 -16.28 -6.11 12.04
CA ASP A 71 -17.63 -5.58 11.81
C ASP A 71 -18.54 -5.86 13.01
N SER A 72 -18.42 -7.07 13.59
CA SER A 72 -19.12 -7.47 14.80
C SER A 72 -18.23 -8.38 15.66
N PHE A 73 -18.41 -8.31 16.98
CA PHE A 73 -17.73 -9.21 17.93
C PHE A 73 -18.58 -10.41 18.34
N THR A 74 -19.91 -10.33 18.25
CA THR A 74 -20.82 -11.44 18.63
C THR A 74 -22.09 -11.42 17.76
N PRO A 75 -22.20 -12.31 16.74
CA PRO A 75 -21.16 -13.22 16.28
C PRO A 75 -19.92 -12.47 15.77
N HIS A 76 -18.75 -13.11 15.82
CA HIS A 76 -17.52 -12.51 15.30
C HIS A 76 -17.61 -12.46 13.76
N GLU A 77 -17.59 -11.26 13.21
CA GLU A 77 -17.64 -11.02 11.76
C GLU A 77 -16.61 -9.96 11.38
N MET A 78 -16.03 -10.09 10.20
CA MET A 78 -15.04 -9.17 9.67
C MET A 78 -15.34 -8.81 8.22
N ILE A 79 -14.78 -7.69 7.77
CA ILE A 79 -14.72 -7.31 6.37
C ILE A 79 -13.24 -7.19 5.99
N ARG A 80 -12.86 -7.89 4.92
CA ARG A 80 -11.57 -7.71 4.26
C ARG A 80 -11.76 -6.76 3.09
N ILE A 81 -10.96 -5.71 3.04
CA ILE A 81 -10.95 -4.71 1.98
C ILE A 81 -9.62 -4.81 1.24
N ASP A 82 -9.66 -5.26 0.00
CA ASP A 82 -8.53 -5.35 -0.90
C ASP A 82 -8.54 -4.16 -1.85
N THR A 83 -7.37 -3.59 -2.12
CA THR A 83 -7.23 -2.45 -3.02
C THR A 83 -6.07 -2.63 -3.97
N HIS A 84 -6.40 -2.61 -5.26
CA HIS A 84 -5.46 -2.75 -6.37
C HIS A 84 -5.47 -1.51 -7.25
N TYR A 85 -4.38 -1.32 -8.00
CA TYR A 85 -4.21 -0.15 -8.85
C TYR A 85 -3.72 -0.53 -10.24
N ARG A 86 -4.13 0.29 -11.20
CA ARG A 86 -3.61 0.25 -12.57
C ARG A 86 -3.46 1.68 -13.10
N GLN A 87 -2.60 1.85 -14.08
CA GLN A 87 -2.49 3.11 -14.82
C GLN A 87 -3.39 3.07 -16.06
N ARG A 88 -4.21 4.11 -16.24
CA ARG A 88 -5.03 4.31 -17.43
C ARG A 88 -4.17 4.85 -18.59
N GLY A 89 -4.70 4.82 -19.80
CA GLY A 89 -4.02 5.34 -20.99
C GLY A 89 -3.73 6.85 -20.97
N ASP A 90 -4.45 7.61 -20.13
CA ASP A 90 -4.20 9.04 -19.87
C ASP A 90 -3.16 9.28 -18.76
N GLY A 91 -2.52 8.21 -18.27
CA GLY A 91 -1.52 8.26 -17.22
C GLY A 91 -2.09 8.33 -15.79
N ALA A 92 -3.41 8.52 -15.62
CA ALA A 92 -4.04 8.58 -14.31
C ALA A 92 -4.09 7.20 -13.63
N LEU A 93 -3.88 7.17 -12.31
CA LEU A 93 -4.04 5.95 -11.52
C LEU A 93 -5.51 5.69 -11.25
N ALA A 94 -5.99 4.49 -11.59
CA ALA A 94 -7.30 4.00 -11.23
C ALA A 94 -7.19 3.01 -10.07
N GLN A 95 -8.11 3.12 -9.11
CA GLN A 95 -8.22 2.24 -7.95
C GLN A 95 -9.36 1.25 -8.18
N GLN A 96 -9.15 0.00 -7.79
CA GLN A 96 -10.17 -1.04 -7.68
C GLN A 96 -10.22 -1.50 -6.23
N VAL A 97 -11.42 -1.53 -5.65
CA VAL A 97 -11.65 -1.95 -4.27
C VAL A 97 -12.58 -3.16 -4.27
N GLU A 98 -12.15 -4.22 -3.62
CA GLU A 98 -12.95 -5.43 -3.40
C GLU A 98 -13.19 -5.56 -1.90
N GLN A 99 -14.41 -5.94 -1.52
CA GLN A 99 -14.79 -6.16 -0.13
C GLN A 99 -15.38 -7.56 0.02
N ALA A 100 -14.79 -8.33 0.91
CA ALA A 100 -15.26 -9.67 1.25
C ALA A 100 -15.70 -9.70 2.71
N ARG A 101 -16.94 -10.16 2.94
CA ARG A 101 -17.46 -10.36 4.29
C ARG A 101 -17.08 -11.75 4.78
N GLU A 102 -16.48 -11.80 5.96
CA GLU A 102 -16.11 -13.03 6.65
C GLU A 102 -17.00 -13.18 7.89
N ASN A 103 -18.01 -14.04 7.79
CA ASN A 103 -19.00 -14.23 8.85
C ASN A 103 -18.53 -15.22 9.94
N ASN A 104 -17.41 -15.93 9.72
CA ASN A 104 -16.82 -16.85 10.68
C ASN A 104 -15.28 -16.87 10.54
N PRO A 105 -14.60 -15.76 10.85
CA PRO A 105 -13.15 -15.62 10.70
C PRO A 105 -12.41 -16.62 11.57
N ARG A 106 -11.36 -17.23 11.00
CA ARG A 106 -10.58 -18.32 11.61
C ARG A 106 -9.17 -17.90 12.02
N GLY A 107 -8.86 -16.61 11.97
CA GLY A 107 -7.55 -16.07 12.30
C GLY A 107 -6.71 -15.69 11.07
N GLU A 108 -7.30 -15.65 9.87
CA GLU A 108 -6.65 -15.19 8.65
C GLU A 108 -6.08 -13.77 8.81
N GLU A 109 -6.79 -12.89 9.52
CA GLU A 109 -6.37 -11.53 9.85
C GLU A 109 -5.13 -11.52 10.74
N ARG A 110 -5.04 -12.45 11.70
CA ARG A 110 -3.88 -12.56 12.60
C ARG A 110 -2.68 -13.12 11.88
N ALA A 111 -2.89 -14.15 11.05
CA ALA A 111 -1.83 -14.71 10.23
C ALA A 111 -1.25 -13.65 9.28
N TRP A 112 -2.14 -12.88 8.63
CA TRP A 112 -1.75 -11.74 7.80
C TRP A 112 -0.99 -10.67 8.59
N ALA A 113 -1.50 -10.24 9.75
CA ALA A 113 -0.87 -9.21 10.56
C ALA A 113 0.51 -9.66 11.07
N SER A 114 0.64 -10.91 11.55
CA SER A 114 1.91 -11.49 11.97
C SER A 114 2.93 -11.51 10.84
N GLY A 115 2.51 -11.85 9.61
CA GLY A 115 3.38 -11.78 8.43
C GLY A 115 3.87 -10.36 8.15
N LEU A 116 2.96 -9.38 8.21
CA LEU A 116 3.30 -7.96 8.03
C LEU A 116 4.29 -7.47 9.11
N PHE A 117 4.06 -7.79 10.38
CA PHE A 117 4.96 -7.40 11.46
C PHE A 117 6.32 -8.06 11.37
N GLY A 118 6.37 -9.36 11.07
CA GLY A 118 7.62 -10.10 10.90
C GLY A 118 8.48 -9.56 9.76
N GLU A 119 7.86 -9.05 8.70
CA GLU A 119 8.58 -8.39 7.62
C GLU A 119 9.21 -7.06 8.05
N VAL A 120 8.47 -6.22 8.77
CA VAL A 120 8.92 -4.86 9.12
C VAL A 120 9.94 -4.86 10.25
N PHE A 121 9.71 -5.69 11.26
CA PHE A 121 10.46 -5.63 12.52
C PHE A 121 11.36 -6.84 12.76
N GLY A 122 11.31 -7.85 11.88
CA GLY A 122 11.93 -9.16 12.13
C GLY A 122 11.09 -10.03 13.06
N SER A 123 11.44 -11.32 13.12
CA SER A 123 10.83 -12.33 14.00
C SER A 123 11.34 -12.23 15.43
#